data_AF-A0A3D2TSJ8-F1
#
_entry.id   AF-A0A3D2TSJ8-F1
#
_cell.length_a   1.000
_cell.length_b   1.000
_cell.length_c   1.000
_cell.angle_alpha   90.00
_cell.angle_beta   90.00
_cell.angle_gamma   90.00
#
_symmetry.space_group_name_H-M   'P 1'
#
loop_
_entity.id
_entity.type
_entity.pdbx_description
1 polymer ?
#
loop_
_entity_poly.entity_id
_entity_poly.type
_entity_poly.pdbx_seq_one_letter_code
_entity_poly.pdbx_strand_id
1 'polypeptide(L)'
;MEGSRNSTMSHYASKVIKRFGDTDEAYQLFLDKAALCNPPLDDSELATIWKSAQNFYSRIAIQEGYVAPDDFNNDFEFQMDLQYKPIDYTDVGQAEVLASHYSDRLRFSTATDFIVYNDSYWEESKEMAQGLVHELTYEQDEEAAEMYKVACKLMNEHFYYKKG
;
A
#
# COMPACT_ATOMS: atom_id res chain seq x y z
N MET A 1 10.03 26.69 20.91
CA MET A 1 11.50 26.78 20.67
C MET A 1 11.81 26.25 19.28
N GLU A 2 12.70 26.90 18.52
CA GLU A 2 13.09 26.54 17.13
C GLU A 2 13.64 25.11 17.00
N GLY A 3 14.42 24.62 17.97
CA GLY A 3 15.05 23.30 17.89
C GLY A 3 14.10 22.10 17.76
N SER A 4 12.89 22.16 18.32
CA SER A 4 11.93 21.04 18.25
C SER A 4 11.32 20.85 16.85
N ARG A 5 11.22 21.93 16.07
CA ARG A 5 10.62 21.92 14.72
C ARG A 5 11.61 21.36 13.70
N ASN A 6 12.86 21.80 13.77
CA ASN A 6 13.93 21.30 12.90
C ASN A 6 14.18 19.81 13.10
N SER A 7 14.15 19.34 14.35
CA SER A 7 14.27 17.91 14.63
C SER A 7 13.12 17.11 14.01
N THR A 8 11.90 17.61 14.12
CA THR A 8 10.71 16.96 13.52
C THR A 8 10.81 16.92 11.99
N MET A 9 11.13 18.04 11.36
CA MET A 9 11.27 18.12 9.90
C MET A 9 12.46 17.31 9.39
N SER A 10 13.59 17.27 10.10
CA SER A 10 14.75 16.44 9.74
C SER A 10 14.45 14.95 9.81
N HIS A 11 13.71 14.52 10.84
CA HIS A 11 13.22 13.15 10.93
C HIS A 11 12.25 12.82 9.80
N TYR A 12 11.32 13.73 9.49
CA TYR A 12 10.37 13.53 8.41
C TYR A 12 11.05 13.47 7.04
N ALA A 13 11.96 14.40 6.73
CA ALA A 13 12.74 14.41 5.50
C ALA A 13 13.52 13.10 5.32
N SER A 14 14.22 12.66 6.37
CA SER A 14 14.95 11.38 6.36
C SER A 14 14.03 10.18 6.15
N LYS A 15 12.80 10.21 6.69
CA LYS A 15 11.81 9.12 6.56
C LYS A 15 11.24 9.06 5.14
N VAL A 16 10.88 10.21 4.57
CA VAL A 16 10.25 10.30 3.25
C VAL A 16 11.25 9.92 2.16
N ILE A 17 12.47 10.47 2.19
CA ILE A 17 13.49 10.15 1.17
C ILE A 17 13.93 8.66 1.23
N LYS A 18 13.90 8.05 2.41
CA LYS A 18 14.13 6.60 2.56
C LYS A 18 13.06 5.74 1.91
N ARG A 19 11.81 6.23 1.87
CA ARG A 19 10.65 5.47 1.43
C ARG A 19 10.34 5.64 -0.05
N PHE A 20 10.63 6.81 -0.60
CA PHE A 20 10.28 7.18 -1.97
C PHE A 20 11.50 7.51 -2.84
N GLY A 21 12.71 7.40 -2.27
CA GLY A 21 13.94 7.82 -2.91
C GLY A 21 14.11 9.34 -2.93
N ASP A 22 15.18 9.78 -3.59
CA ASP A 22 15.43 11.20 -3.88
C ASP A 22 14.65 11.62 -5.14
N THR A 23 13.33 11.73 -4.99
CA THR A 23 12.37 12.02 -6.08
C THR A 23 11.61 13.33 -5.82
N ASP A 24 11.04 13.90 -6.88
CA ASP A 24 10.22 15.11 -6.77
C ASP A 24 8.99 14.91 -5.87
N GLU A 25 8.39 13.72 -5.90
CA GLU A 25 7.29 13.33 -5.00
C GLU A 25 7.71 13.38 -3.53
N ALA A 26 8.88 12.81 -3.22
CA ALA A 26 9.43 12.81 -1.87
C ALA A 26 9.68 14.25 -1.36
N TYR A 27 10.16 15.13 -2.24
CA TYR A 27 10.37 16.53 -1.91
C TYR A 27 9.05 17.29 -1.71
N GLN A 28 8.04 17.03 -2.55
CA GLN A 28 6.72 17.66 -2.41
C GLN A 28 6.04 17.27 -1.09
N LEU A 29 6.07 15.99 -0.72
CA LEU A 29 5.56 15.52 0.59
C LEU A 29 6.26 16.21 1.77
N PHE A 30 7.56 16.45 1.66
CA PHE A 30 8.33 17.22 2.64
C PHE A 30 7.84 18.68 2.74
N LEU A 31 7.60 19.35 1.62
CA LEU A 31 7.07 20.72 1.59
C LEU A 31 5.65 20.81 2.16
N ASP A 32 4.77 19.86 1.81
CA ASP A 32 3.41 19.80 2.33
C ASP A 32 3.41 19.66 3.86
N LYS A 33 4.35 18.86 4.40
CA LYS A 33 4.54 18.73 5.85
C LYS A 33 5.10 20.01 6.46
N ALA A 34 6.02 20.70 5.78
CA ALA A 34 6.60 21.96 6.23
C ALA A 34 5.53 23.06 6.32
N ALA A 35 4.58 23.11 5.39
CA ALA A 35 3.49 24.08 5.38
C ALA A 35 2.58 24.01 6.62
N LEU A 36 2.57 22.86 7.32
CA LEU A 36 1.85 22.68 8.58
C LEU A 36 2.60 23.21 9.81
N CYS A 37 3.83 23.67 9.65
CA CYS A 37 4.62 24.21 10.76
C CYS A 37 4.13 25.61 11.17
N ASN A 38 3.92 25.79 12.47
CA ASN A 38 3.58 27.09 13.03
C ASN A 38 4.58 27.47 14.15
N PRO A 39 5.35 28.57 14.00
CA PRO A 39 5.44 29.42 12.81
C PRO A 39 6.15 28.69 11.65
N PRO A 40 5.94 29.13 10.39
CA PRO A 40 6.55 28.50 9.22
C PRO A 40 8.08 28.56 9.29
N LEU A 41 8.73 27.56 8.67
CA LEU A 41 10.18 27.57 8.48
C LEU A 41 10.54 28.40 7.25
N ASP A 42 11.74 28.98 7.26
CA ASP A 42 12.27 29.70 6.10
C ASP A 42 12.71 28.72 5.00
N ASP A 43 12.61 29.13 3.74
CA ASP A 43 12.98 28.30 2.59
C ASP A 43 14.45 27.85 2.63
N SER A 44 15.35 28.70 3.16
CA SER A 44 16.77 28.36 3.31
C SER A 44 16.98 27.23 4.33
N GLU A 45 16.16 27.21 5.38
CA GLU A 45 16.18 26.20 6.44
C GLU A 45 15.62 24.87 5.91
N LEU A 46 14.51 24.92 5.17
CA LEU A 46 13.95 23.75 4.48
C LEU A 46 14.91 23.14 3.47
N ALA A 47 15.58 23.97 2.67
CA ALA A 47 16.61 23.52 1.73
C ALA A 47 17.78 22.83 2.44
N THR A 48 18.20 23.34 3.60
CA THR A 48 19.28 22.75 4.40
C THR A 48 18.89 21.39 4.98
N ILE A 49 17.64 21.29 5.48
CA ILE A 49 17.09 20.03 6.00
C ILE A 49 17.02 18.98 4.88
N TRP A 50 16.48 19.36 3.72
CA TRP A 50 16.35 18.44 2.59
C TRP A 50 17.71 17.95 2.08
N LYS A 51 18.67 18.86 1.91
CA LYS A 51 20.03 18.51 1.49
C LYS A 51 20.74 17.58 2.47
N SER A 52 20.48 17.74 3.76
CA SER A 52 20.97 16.82 4.79
C SER A 52 20.35 15.42 4.65
N ALA A 53 19.07 15.34 4.31
CA ALA A 53 18.39 14.08 4.03
C ALA A 53 18.92 13.40 2.76
N GLN A 54 19.19 14.15 1.68
CA GLN A 54 19.82 13.64 0.45
C GLN A 54 21.21 13.03 0.72
N ASN A 55 22.05 13.72 1.49
CA ASN A 55 23.37 13.21 1.89
C ASN A 55 23.28 11.97 2.78
N PHE A 56 22.25 11.89 3.63
CA PHE A 56 21.97 10.69 4.42
C PHE A 56 21.52 9.53 3.53
N TYR A 57 20.63 9.80 2.57
CA TYR A 57 20.12 8.82 1.60
C TYR A 57 21.24 8.23 0.73
N SER A 58 22.11 9.07 0.16
CA SER A 58 23.23 8.59 -0.66
C SER A 58 24.20 7.68 0.10
N ARG A 59 24.37 7.92 1.41
CA ARG A 59 25.19 7.07 2.28
C ARG A 59 24.56 5.72 2.56
N ILE A 60 23.25 5.67 2.84
CA ILE A 60 22.56 4.39 3.09
C ILE A 60 22.37 3.58 1.80
N ALA A 61 22.23 4.25 0.65
CA ALA A 61 22.06 3.59 -0.64
C ALA A 61 23.25 2.71 -1.05
N ILE A 62 24.43 2.97 -0.50
CA ILE A 62 25.67 2.23 -0.76
C ILE A 62 25.92 1.14 0.31
N GLN A 63 25.13 1.11 1.39
CA GLN A 63 25.32 0.12 2.45
C GLN A 63 24.86 -1.27 2.00
N GLU A 64 25.65 -2.28 2.36
CA GLU A 64 25.31 -3.68 2.14
C GLU A 64 23.98 -4.02 2.85
N GLY A 65 23.03 -4.61 2.12
CA GLY A 65 21.70 -4.92 2.62
C GLY A 65 20.68 -3.78 2.54
N TYR A 66 21.01 -2.64 1.93
CA TYR A 66 20.02 -1.63 1.56
C TYR A 66 19.22 -2.10 0.33
N VAL A 67 17.90 -2.21 0.48
CA VAL A 67 16.97 -2.47 -0.63
C VAL A 67 16.43 -1.13 -1.10
N ALA A 68 16.57 -0.84 -2.39
CA ALA A 68 16.07 0.40 -2.96
C ALA A 68 14.54 0.48 -2.81
N PRO A 69 13.95 1.68 -2.67
CA PRO A 69 12.51 1.84 -2.55
C PRO A 69 11.71 1.16 -3.67
N ASP A 70 12.21 1.26 -4.90
CA ASP A 70 11.58 0.65 -6.06
C ASP A 70 11.56 -0.87 -5.94
N ASP A 71 12.67 -1.49 -5.54
CA ASP A 71 12.75 -2.95 -5.35
C ASP A 71 11.89 -3.39 -4.15
N PHE A 72 11.92 -2.65 -3.04
CA PHE A 72 11.12 -2.95 -1.85
C PHE A 72 9.62 -2.85 -2.13
N ASN A 73 9.17 -1.84 -2.88
CA ASN A 73 7.75 -1.67 -3.16
C ASN A 73 7.26 -2.64 -4.27
N ASN A 74 8.11 -2.98 -5.25
CA ASN A 74 7.74 -3.86 -6.36
C ASN A 74 7.82 -5.36 -6.02
N ASP A 75 8.75 -5.79 -5.15
CA ASP A 75 8.90 -7.21 -4.78
C ASP A 75 7.67 -7.78 -4.06
N PHE A 76 6.90 -6.94 -3.38
CA PHE A 76 5.69 -7.35 -2.67
C PHE A 76 4.51 -7.66 -3.58
N GLU A 77 4.34 -6.91 -4.68
CA GLU A 77 3.22 -7.11 -5.60
C GLU A 77 3.54 -8.15 -6.69
N PHE A 78 4.80 -8.34 -7.07
CA PHE A 78 5.17 -9.27 -8.15
C PHE A 78 5.35 -10.74 -7.73
N GLN A 79 5.50 -11.03 -6.44
CA GLN A 79 5.75 -12.40 -5.95
C GLN A 79 4.49 -13.17 -5.52
N MET A 80 3.35 -12.49 -5.40
CA MET A 80 2.08 -13.13 -5.04
C MET A 80 1.05 -12.92 -6.14
N ASP A 81 0.49 -14.01 -6.65
CA ASP A 81 -0.66 -13.99 -7.53
C ASP A 81 -1.89 -13.63 -6.70
N LEU A 82 -2.26 -12.34 -6.70
CA LEU A 82 -3.39 -11.80 -5.94
C LEU A 82 -4.64 -11.92 -6.80
N GLN A 83 -5.41 -12.97 -6.54
CA GLN A 83 -6.60 -13.32 -7.31
C GLN A 83 -7.81 -12.48 -6.89
N TYR A 84 -7.90 -12.12 -5.60
CA TYR A 84 -9.10 -11.50 -5.03
C TYR A 84 -8.91 -10.02 -4.68
N LYS A 85 -7.71 -9.48 -4.78
CA LYS A 85 -7.43 -8.06 -4.54
C LYS A 85 -8.01 -7.17 -5.66
N PRO A 86 -8.83 -6.16 -5.32
CA PRO A 86 -9.22 -5.11 -6.27
C PRO A 86 -8.03 -4.29 -6.72
N ILE A 87 -7.99 -3.94 -8.01
CA ILE A 87 -6.86 -3.21 -8.60
C ILE A 87 -6.65 -1.81 -7.98
N ASP A 88 -7.74 -1.15 -7.58
CA ASP A 88 -7.74 0.25 -7.14
C ASP A 88 -8.42 0.46 -5.77
N TYR A 89 -8.83 -0.62 -5.10
CA TYR A 89 -9.57 -0.60 -3.84
C TYR A 89 -10.89 0.19 -3.87
N THR A 90 -11.45 0.46 -5.05
CA THR A 90 -12.73 1.15 -5.18
C THR A 90 -13.90 0.18 -5.15
N ASP A 91 -15.11 0.70 -4.90
CA ASP A 91 -16.35 -0.08 -5.02
C ASP A 91 -16.51 -0.68 -6.44
N VAL A 92 -15.99 0.01 -7.46
CA VAL A 92 -16.02 -0.47 -8.85
C VAL A 92 -15.05 -1.63 -9.03
N GLY A 93 -13.81 -1.49 -8.55
CA GLY A 93 -12.82 -2.58 -8.58
C GLY A 93 -13.32 -3.81 -7.80
N GLN A 94 -13.96 -3.62 -6.65
CA GLN A 94 -14.56 -4.72 -5.89
C GLN A 94 -15.68 -5.41 -6.69
N ALA A 95 -16.53 -4.64 -7.37
CA ALA A 95 -17.59 -5.19 -8.21
C ALA A 95 -17.03 -5.98 -9.41
N GLU A 96 -15.93 -5.53 -10.01
CA GLU A 96 -15.24 -6.24 -11.08
C GLU A 96 -14.66 -7.58 -10.62
N VAL A 97 -14.01 -7.62 -9.45
CA VAL A 97 -13.52 -8.88 -8.86
C VAL A 97 -14.67 -9.85 -8.60
N LEU A 98 -15.75 -9.39 -7.96
CA LEU A 98 -16.91 -10.21 -7.66
C LEU A 98 -17.56 -10.79 -8.94
N ALA A 99 -17.74 -9.95 -9.96
CA ALA A 99 -18.34 -10.35 -11.23
C ALA A 99 -17.45 -11.32 -12.01
N SER A 100 -16.13 -11.14 -11.97
CA SER A 100 -15.17 -12.02 -12.64
C SER A 100 -15.10 -13.38 -11.94
N HIS A 101 -14.93 -13.39 -10.61
CA HIS A 101 -14.73 -14.60 -9.81
C HIS A 101 -15.98 -15.50 -9.79
N TYR A 102 -17.17 -14.91 -9.64
CA TYR A 102 -18.43 -15.66 -9.62
C TYR A 102 -19.24 -15.54 -10.91
N SER A 103 -18.62 -15.34 -12.08
CA SER A 103 -19.34 -15.18 -13.35
C SER A 103 -20.27 -16.36 -13.74
N ASP A 104 -19.98 -17.54 -13.20
CA ASP A 104 -20.74 -18.78 -13.35
C ASP A 104 -21.85 -18.94 -12.29
N ARG A 105 -21.75 -18.26 -11.15
CA ARG A 105 -22.66 -18.37 -10.00
C ARG A 105 -23.51 -17.12 -9.74
N LEU A 106 -23.09 -15.94 -10.17
CA LEU A 106 -23.74 -14.65 -9.88
C LEU A 106 -23.86 -13.81 -11.16
N ARG A 107 -25.05 -13.25 -11.41
CA ARG A 107 -25.26 -12.31 -12.51
C ARG A 107 -26.17 -11.17 -12.10
N PHE A 108 -25.95 -10.01 -12.72
CA PHE A 108 -26.85 -8.87 -12.60
C PHE A 108 -28.02 -8.99 -13.58
N SER A 109 -29.22 -8.66 -13.11
CA SER A 109 -30.45 -8.56 -13.91
C SER A 109 -31.12 -7.22 -13.63
N THR A 110 -31.55 -6.52 -14.68
CA THR A 110 -32.26 -5.23 -14.54
C THR A 110 -33.63 -5.36 -13.89
N ALA A 111 -34.18 -6.58 -13.80
CA ALA A 111 -35.49 -6.82 -13.20
C ALA A 111 -35.42 -6.94 -11.67
N THR A 112 -34.38 -7.59 -11.15
CA THR A 112 -34.34 -8.09 -9.76
C THR A 112 -32.98 -7.96 -9.09
N ASP A 113 -32.13 -7.11 -9.64
CA ASP A 113 -30.74 -6.84 -9.23
C ASP A 113 -29.83 -8.05 -9.45
N PHE A 114 -29.97 -9.13 -8.68
CA PHE A 114 -29.08 -10.29 -8.73
C PHE A 114 -29.82 -11.61 -8.88
N ILE A 115 -29.28 -12.48 -9.73
CA ILE A 115 -29.65 -13.89 -9.85
C ILE A 115 -28.45 -14.76 -9.51
N VAL A 116 -28.72 -15.89 -8.86
CA VAL A 116 -27.71 -16.85 -8.39
C VAL A 116 -27.98 -18.23 -8.97
N TYR A 117 -26.95 -18.93 -9.40
CA TYR A 117 -27.06 -20.32 -9.84
C TYR A 117 -27.01 -21.27 -8.63
N ASN A 118 -28.07 -22.04 -8.43
CA ASN A 118 -28.23 -22.96 -7.28
C ASN A 118 -27.85 -24.42 -7.60
N ASP A 119 -26.93 -24.62 -8.54
CA ASP A 119 -26.55 -25.92 -9.14
C ASP A 119 -27.60 -26.57 -10.05
N SER A 120 -28.79 -25.98 -10.20
CA SER A 120 -29.84 -26.49 -11.10
C SER A 120 -30.39 -25.43 -12.05
N TYR A 121 -30.69 -24.24 -11.55
CA TYR A 121 -31.22 -23.12 -12.32
C TYR A 121 -30.80 -21.78 -11.72
N TRP A 122 -31.01 -20.72 -12.48
CA TRP A 122 -30.81 -19.36 -12.00
C TRP A 122 -32.04 -18.91 -11.21
N GLU A 123 -31.85 -18.57 -9.95
CA GLU A 123 -32.91 -18.07 -9.07
C GLU A 123 -32.62 -16.66 -8.56
N GLU A 124 -33.70 -15.92 -8.31
CA GLU A 124 -33.64 -14.59 -7.70
C GLU A 124 -33.57 -14.76 -6.19
N SER A 125 -32.38 -14.53 -5.62
CA SER A 125 -32.14 -14.74 -4.19
C SER A 125 -31.11 -13.74 -3.68
N LYS A 126 -31.58 -12.75 -2.92
CA LYS A 126 -30.72 -11.70 -2.34
C LYS A 126 -29.82 -12.28 -1.25
N GLU A 127 -30.34 -13.22 -0.49
CA GLU A 127 -29.64 -13.92 0.58
C GLU A 127 -28.47 -14.72 0.01
N MET A 128 -28.67 -15.43 -1.10
CA MET A 128 -27.58 -16.17 -1.75
C MET A 128 -26.56 -15.24 -2.40
N ALA A 129 -27.00 -14.15 -3.03
CA ALA A 129 -26.09 -13.16 -3.60
C ALA A 129 -25.22 -12.53 -2.50
N GLN A 130 -25.80 -12.21 -1.35
CA GLN A 130 -25.05 -11.74 -0.17
C GLN A 130 -24.09 -12.82 0.36
N GLY A 131 -24.50 -14.09 0.32
CA GLY A 131 -23.64 -15.22 0.64
C GLY A 131 -22.35 -15.24 -0.17
N LEU A 132 -22.43 -15.02 -1.49
CA LEU A 132 -21.27 -14.93 -2.37
C LEU A 132 -20.38 -13.71 -2.07
N VAL A 133 -20.97 -12.58 -1.70
CA VAL A 133 -20.20 -11.40 -1.26
C VAL A 133 -19.40 -11.70 0.02
N HIS A 134 -20.01 -12.41 0.97
CA HIS A 134 -19.30 -12.85 2.18
C HIS A 134 -18.22 -13.88 1.84
N GLU A 135 -18.49 -14.83 0.94
CA GLU A 135 -17.53 -15.83 0.46
C GLU A 135 -16.27 -15.16 -0.11
N LEU A 136 -16.43 -14.18 -1.02
CA LEU A 136 -15.31 -13.39 -1.54
C LEU A 136 -14.56 -12.64 -0.43
N THR A 137 -15.28 -12.11 0.57
CA THR A 137 -14.65 -11.40 1.69
C THR A 137 -13.76 -12.34 2.51
N TYR A 138 -14.18 -13.60 2.72
CA TYR A 138 -13.35 -14.60 3.40
C TYR A 138 -12.12 -14.97 2.57
N GLU A 139 -12.27 -15.16 1.26
CA GLU A 139 -11.15 -15.43 0.35
C GLU A 139 -10.13 -14.28 0.33
N GLN A 140 -10.61 -13.03 0.35
CA GLN A 140 -9.77 -11.84 0.47
C GLN A 140 -9.03 -11.78 1.82
N ASP A 141 -9.69 -12.15 2.93
CA ASP A 141 -9.07 -12.19 4.26
C ASP A 141 -7.97 -13.27 4.34
N GLU A 142 -8.22 -14.45 3.75
CA GLU A 142 -7.21 -15.51 3.64
C GLU A 142 -6.00 -15.08 2.79
N GLU A 143 -6.25 -14.48 1.62
CA GLU A 143 -5.20 -13.94 0.75
C GLU A 143 -4.36 -12.89 1.49
N ALA A 144 -5.01 -11.94 2.18
CA ALA A 144 -4.34 -10.91 2.96
C ALA A 144 -3.54 -11.49 4.14
N ALA A 145 -4.03 -12.54 4.80
CA ALA A 145 -3.31 -13.22 5.86
C ALA A 145 -2.03 -13.90 5.34
N GLU A 146 -2.07 -14.49 4.13
CA GLU A 146 -0.88 -15.04 3.49
C GLU A 146 0.11 -13.94 3.08
N MET A 147 -0.37 -12.82 2.52
CA MET A 147 0.47 -11.64 2.25
C MET A 147 1.21 -11.19 3.51
N TYR A 148 0.48 -11.09 4.63
CA TYR A 148 1.05 -10.67 5.90
C TYR A 148 2.11 -11.63 6.42
N LYS A 149 1.91 -12.95 6.28
CA LYS A 149 2.91 -13.96 6.66
C LYS A 149 4.18 -13.84 5.82
N VAL A 150 4.05 -13.66 4.50
CA VAL A 150 5.18 -13.45 3.59
C VAL A 150 5.94 -12.18 3.99
N ALA A 151 5.21 -11.08 4.22
CA ALA A 151 5.80 -9.82 4.68
C ALA A 151 6.58 -9.98 5.98
N CYS A 152 6.03 -10.71 6.96
CA CYS A 152 6.70 -10.96 8.23
C CYS A 152 7.98 -11.79 8.06
N LYS A 153 7.98 -12.79 7.17
CA LYS A 153 9.18 -13.60 6.88
C LYS A 153 10.27 -12.74 6.25
N LEU A 154 9.93 -11.97 5.22
CA LEU A 154 10.88 -11.07 4.55
C LEU A 154 11.44 -10.04 5.52
N MET A 155 10.59 -9.41 6.34
CA MET A 155 11.06 -8.49 7.39
C MET A 155 12.06 -9.18 8.32
N ASN A 156 11.74 -10.37 8.83
CA ASN A 156 12.63 -11.12 9.72
C ASN A 156 13.95 -11.50 9.04
N GLU A 157 13.92 -11.99 7.79
CA GLU A 157 15.11 -12.35 7.02
C GLU A 157 16.02 -11.14 6.76
N HIS A 158 15.46 -9.97 6.43
CA HIS A 158 16.22 -8.72 6.33
C HIS A 158 16.78 -8.21 7.67
N PHE A 159 16.22 -8.64 8.82
CA PHE A 159 16.82 -8.37 10.14
C PHE A 159 18.03 -9.27 10.44
N TYR A 160 18.10 -10.50 9.90
CA TYR A 160 19.21 -11.42 10.16
C TYR A 160 20.52 -11.04 9.45
N TYR A 161 20.47 -10.24 8.37
CA TYR A 161 21.66 -9.67 7.73
C TYR A 161 22.18 -8.38 8.39
N LYS A 162 21.54 -7.90 9.48
CA LYS A 162 21.95 -6.70 10.24
C LYS A 162 22.73 -6.97 11.53
N LYS A 163 23.13 -8.22 11.80
CA LYS A 163 24.08 -8.56 12.87
C LYS A 163 25.41 -9.05 12.28
N GLY A 164 26.15 -8.11 11.70
CA GLY A 164 27.55 -8.26 11.29
C GLY A 164 28.27 -6.95 11.54
#